data_AF-A0A7C6ULZ5-F1
#
_entry.id   AF-A0A7C6ULZ5-F1
#
_cell.length_a   1.000
_cell.length_b   1.000
_cell.length_c   1.000
_cell.angle_alpha   90.00
_cell.angle_beta   90.00
_cell.angle_gamma   90.00
#
_symmetry.space_group_name_H-M   'P 1'
#
loop_
_entity.id
_entity.type
_entity.pdbx_description
1 polymer ?
#
loop_
_entity_poly.entity_id
_entity_poly.type
_entity_poly.pdbx_seq_one_letter_code
_entity_poly.pdbx_strand_id
1 'polypeptide(L)' 'MPDCAQVAVDVKHPKIKKEYTYLIPENIKKSIKIGDVVQVPFNNAEIDGVVTDNFF' A
#
# COMPACT_ATOMS: atom_id res chain seq x y z
N MET A 1 -17.41 4.58 4.06
CA MET A 1 -16.22 3.72 4.25
C MET A 1 -15.02 4.54 3.83
N PRO A 2 -13.91 4.54 4.58
CA PRO A 2 -12.71 5.26 4.16
C PRO A 2 -12.11 4.63 2.90
N ASP A 3 -11.55 5.45 2.02
CA ASP A 3 -10.88 5.02 0.81
C ASP A 3 -9.54 4.36 1.16
N CYS A 4 -9.39 3.10 0.78
CA CYS A 4 -8.25 2.27 1.18
C CYS A 4 -7.62 1.57 -0.02
N ALA A 5 -6.34 1.24 0.06
CA ALA A 5 -5.67 0.35 -0.88
C ALA A 5 -4.89 -0.74 -0.14
N GLN A 6 -4.82 -1.94 -0.72
CA GLN A 6 -3.89 -2.97 -0.29
C GLN A 6 -2.56 -2.79 -1.02
N VAL A 7 -1.48 -2.83 -0.25
CA VAL A 7 -0.12 -2.69 -0.73
C VAL A 7 0.68 -3.90 -0.29
N ALA A 8 1.23 -4.61 -1.25
CA ALA A 8 2.20 -5.67 -1.04
C ALA A 8 3.59 -5.06 -0.83
N VAL A 9 4.15 -5.24 0.35
CA VAL A 9 5.50 -4.83 0.72
C VAL A 9 6.40 -6.05 0.89
N ASP A 10 7.55 -6.04 0.23
CA ASP A 10 8.56 -7.09 0.38
C ASP A 10 9.37 -6.85 1.64
N VAL A 11 8.81 -7.28 2.77
CA VAL A 11 9.57 -7.40 4.00
C VAL A 11 10.37 -8.71 3.94
N LYS A 12 11.69 -8.63 4.06
CA LYS A 12 12.59 -9.80 4.15
C LYS A 12 12.39 -10.55 5.47
N HIS A 13 11.17 -11.05 5.71
CA HIS A 13 10.81 -11.77 6.92
C HIS A 13 9.81 -12.90 6.60
N PRO A 14 10.17 -14.16 6.87
CA PRO A 14 9.42 -15.33 6.39
C PRO A 14 8.04 -15.53 7.02
N LYS A 15 7.69 -14.77 8.07
CA LYS A 15 6.45 -14.94 8.85
C LYS A 15 5.50 -13.74 8.78
N ILE A 16 5.88 -12.67 8.09
CA ILE A 16 5.11 -11.43 8.09
C ILE A 16 4.17 -11.42 6.88
N LYS A 17 2.91 -11.03 7.09
CA LYS A 17 1.95 -10.80 6.00
C LYS A 17 2.57 -9.80 5.03
N LYS A 18 2.59 -10.13 3.74
CA LYS A 18 3.18 -9.25 2.73
C LYS A 18 2.28 -8.08 2.35
N GLU A 19 0.99 -8.15 2.67
CA GLU A 19 -0.01 -7.18 2.23
C GLU A 19 -0.60 -6.42 3.41
N TYR A 20 -0.67 -5.09 3.26
CA TYR A 20 -1.16 -4.16 4.26
C TYR A 20 -2.13 -3.16 3.66
N THR A 21 -3.13 -2.75 4.44
CA THR A 21 -4.12 -1.77 4.00
C THR A 21 -3.72 -0.38 4.45
N TYR A 22 -3.69 0.56 3.50
CA TYR A 22 -3.35 1.96 3.73
C TYR A 22 -4.52 2.87 3.34
N LEU A 23 -4.65 3.97 4.08
CA LEU A 23 -5.61 5.04 3.76
C LEU A 23 -5.10 5.85 2.56
N ILE A 24 -5.96 6.11 1.60
CA ILE A 24 -5.63 6.87 0.40
C ILE A 24 -6.22 8.28 0.51
N PRO A 25 -5.39 9.34 0.47
CA PRO A 25 -5.90 10.69 0.43
C PRO A 25 -6.58 11.00 -0.92
N GLU A 26 -7.66 11.79 -0.88
CA GLU A 26 -8.55 12.03 -2.03
C GLU A 26 -7.82 12.64 -3.24
N ASN A 27 -6.77 13.41 -2.99
CA ASN A 27 -5.98 14.09 -4.01
C ASN A 27 -5.19 13.13 -4.92
N ILE A 28 -4.85 11.92 -4.45
CA ILE A 28 -4.08 10.94 -5.22
C ILE A 28 -4.91 9.73 -5.66
N LYS A 29 -6.17 9.64 -5.21
CA LYS A 29 -7.09 8.53 -5.52
C LYS A 29 -7.23 8.23 -7.01
N LYS A 30 -7.21 9.25 -7.87
CA LYS A 30 -7.31 9.09 -9.34
C LYS A 30 -5.98 8.69 -10.00
N SER A 31 -4.87 8.84 -9.30
CA SER A 31 -3.53 8.55 -9.80
C SER A 31 -3.07 7.15 -9.45
N ILE A 32 -3.49 6.61 -8.31
CA ILE A 32 -3.14 5.25 -7.88
C ILE A 32 -3.89 4.20 -8.70
N LYS A 33 -3.14 3.23 -9.23
CA LYS A 33 -3.67 2.05 -9.91
C LYS A 33 -3.06 0.77 -9.34
N ILE A 34 -3.79 -0.33 -9.51
CA ILE A 34 -3.27 -1.67 -9.22
C ILE A 34 -2.02 -1.91 -10.07
N GLY A 35 -0.94 -2.37 -9.44
CA GLY A 35 0.38 -2.58 -10.05
C GLY A 35 1.34 -1.39 -9.95
N ASP A 36 0.90 -0.23 -9.46
CA ASP A 36 1.80 0.89 -9.21
C ASP A 36 2.73 0.61 -8.03
N VAL A 37 3.98 1.06 -8.17
CA VAL A 37 4.94 1.11 -7.07
C VAL A 37 4.67 2.37 -6.26
N VAL A 38 4.44 2.20 -4.97
CA VAL A 38 4.14 3.27 -4.02
C VAL A 38 5.07 3.19 -2.83
N GLN A 39 5.45 4.34 -2.29
CA GLN A 39 6.18 4.42 -1.04
C GLN A 39 5.18 4.50 0.11
N VAL A 40 5.30 3.59 1.07
CA VAL A 40 4.39 3.50 2.22
C VAL A 40 5.16 3.52 3.54
N PRO A 41 4.58 4.11 4.60
CA PRO A 41 5.17 4.03 5.92
C PRO A 41 5.01 2.61 6.48
N PHE A 42 6.11 2.05 6.97
CA PHE A 42 6.16 0.74 7.60
C PHE A 42 7.18 0.74 8.75
N ASN A 43 6.70 0.60 9.98
CA ASN A 43 7.54 0.45 11.18
C ASN A 43 8.65 1.52 11.33
N ASN A 44 8.28 2.81 11.28
CA ASN A 44 9.18 3.97 11.31
C ASN A 44 10.17 4.08 10.13
N ALA A 45 10.01 3.27 9.10
CA ALA A 45 10.69 3.43 7.83
C ALA A 45 9.68 3.73 6.73
N GLU A 46 10.16 4.24 5.61
CA GLU A 46 9.42 4.31 4.36
C GLU A 46 9.95 3.20 3.46
N ILE A 47 9.05 2.38 2.92
CA ILE A 47 9.43 1.26 2.07
C ILE A 47 8.61 1.28 0.79
N ASP A 48 9.20 0.74 -0.27
CA ASP A 48 8.49 0.50 -1.52
C ASP A 48 7.55 -0.70 -1.37
N GLY A 49 6.35 -0.53 -1.91
CA GLY A 49 5.36 -1.58 -2.05
C GLY A 49 4.63 -1.45 -3.39
N VAL A 50 3.86 -2.47 -3.73
CA VAL A 50 3.06 -2.52 -4.95
C VAL A 50 1.59 -2.57 -4.58
N VAL A 51 0.76 -1.74 -5.21
CA VAL A 51 -0.69 -1.76 -4.99
C VAL A 51 -1.27 -3.05 -5.56
N THR A 52 -1.89 -3.87 -4.71
CA THR A 52 -2.52 -5.14 -5.11
C THR A 52 -4.03 -5.03 -5.26
N ASP A 53 -4.67 -4.15 -4.48
CA ASP A 53 -6.12 -3.94 -4.52
C ASP A 53 -6.48 -2.52 -4.06
N ASN A 54 -7.67 -2.05 -4.41
CA ASN A 54 -8.16 -0.72 -4.05
C ASN A 54 -9.68 -0.69 -3.82
N PHE A 55 -10.09 -0.13 -2.68
CA PHE A 55 -11.47 -0.06 -2.21
C PHE A 55 -11.89 1.40 -2.08
N PHE A 56 -12.21 2.04 -3.22
CA PHE A 56 -12.57 3.45 -3.27
C PHE A 56 -13.36 3.84 -4.52
#